data_AF-A0A1C6R7D4-F1
#
_entry.id   AF-A0A1C6R7D4-F1
#
_cell.length_a   1.000
_cell.length_b   1.000
_cell.length_c   1.000
_cell.angle_alpha   90.00
_cell.angle_beta   90.00
_cell.angle_gamma   90.00
#
_symmetry.space_group_name_H-M   'P 1'
#
loop_
_entity.id
_entity.type
_entity.pdbx_description
1 polymer ?
#
loop_
_entity_poly.entity_id
_entity_poly.type
_entity_poly.pdbx_seq_one_letter_code
_entity_poly.pdbx_strand_id
1 'polypeptide(L)'
;MVSDSARKKAVRQRMGRTGENYTTASRAIAREQAKPGMAATRPGIDPRLLVPYPDELVRPADAGDGWQPVTTDELGWRVLAVDASAGQRARAESVWRPVTADRPCRCSGQCLHGQLCNNGEDGIGSCTGRLVHHDRLAASLLTVDGWYDFYACDSCGEEFEASVDLPDVPWGEHFGSGFRQFDGVRRITFHASDPGWCPDCGGDPCRCDEVYCDECGADSNYQCSCYEYAQ
;
A
#
# COMPACT_ATOMS: atom_id res chain seq x y z
N MET A 1 -10.51 -31.62 -5.72
CA MET A 1 -9.46 -31.28 -4.74
C MET A 1 -8.15 -31.88 -5.24
N VAL A 2 -7.18 -31.06 -5.63
CA VAL A 2 -5.83 -31.54 -5.95
C VAL A 2 -5.21 -32.03 -4.64
N SER A 3 -4.69 -33.25 -4.59
CA SER A 3 -4.07 -33.77 -3.36
C SER A 3 -2.90 -32.87 -2.95
N ASP A 4 -2.70 -32.67 -1.64
CA ASP A 4 -1.61 -31.82 -1.12
C ASP A 4 -0.22 -32.30 -1.58
N SER A 5 -0.09 -33.58 -1.95
CA SER A 5 1.10 -34.15 -2.59
C SER A 5 1.37 -33.64 -4.01
N ALA A 6 0.33 -33.51 -4.84
CA ALA A 6 0.45 -32.99 -6.20
C ALA A 6 0.77 -31.49 -6.20
N ARG A 7 0.19 -30.73 -5.26
CA ARG A 7 0.52 -29.32 -5.03
C ARG A 7 2.00 -29.15 -4.65
N LYS A 8 2.48 -29.87 -3.63
CA LYS A 8 3.88 -29.81 -3.19
C LYS A 8 4.87 -30.17 -4.30
N LYS A 9 4.54 -31.15 -5.15
CA LYS A 9 5.37 -31.52 -6.30
C LYS A 9 5.45 -30.39 -7.33
N ALA A 10 4.33 -29.75 -7.66
CA ALA A 10 4.28 -28.63 -8.58
C ALA A 10 5.10 -27.43 -8.08
N VAL A 11 5.01 -27.13 -6.77
CA VAL A 11 5.83 -26.08 -6.13
C VAL A 11 7.32 -26.38 -6.28
N ARG A 12 7.76 -27.60 -5.95
CA ARG A 12 9.18 -27.99 -6.08
C ARG A 12 9.68 -27.97 -7.54
N GLN A 13 8.86 -28.39 -8.49
CA GLN A 13 9.20 -28.31 -9.91
C GLN A 13 9.38 -26.86 -10.37
N ARG A 14 8.50 -25.96 -9.91
CA ARG A 14 8.63 -24.55 -10.21
C ARG A 14 9.91 -23.97 -9.62
N MET A 15 10.17 -24.18 -8.33
CA MET A 15 11.42 -23.76 -7.68
C MET A 15 12.66 -24.22 -8.46
N GLY A 16 12.69 -25.48 -8.92
CA GLY A 16 13.80 -26.01 -9.70
C GLY A 16 13.97 -25.38 -11.09
N ARG A 17 12.88 -24.85 -11.67
CA ARG A 17 12.90 -24.19 -12.99
C ARG A 17 13.20 -22.70 -12.90
N THR A 18 12.68 -22.02 -11.87
CA THR A 18 12.68 -20.55 -11.75
C THR A 18 13.73 -20.03 -10.76
N GLY A 19 14.24 -20.89 -9.86
CA GLY A 19 15.09 -20.46 -8.75
C GLY A 19 14.33 -19.75 -7.63
N GLU A 20 13.00 -19.65 -7.71
CA GLU A 20 12.17 -19.03 -6.67
C GLU A 20 12.20 -19.83 -5.35
N ASN A 21 12.00 -19.15 -4.23
CA ASN A 21 11.80 -19.81 -2.94
C ASN A 21 10.43 -20.53 -2.86
N TYR A 22 10.25 -21.40 -1.86
CA TYR A 22 9.05 -22.23 -1.71
C TYR A 22 7.76 -21.40 -1.59
N THR A 23 7.79 -20.29 -0.85
CA THR A 23 6.62 -19.42 -0.62
C THR A 23 6.18 -18.76 -1.92
N THR A 24 7.11 -18.18 -2.67
CA THR A 24 6.86 -17.56 -3.98
C THR A 24 6.32 -18.59 -4.96
N ALA A 25 6.97 -19.75 -5.07
CA ALA A 25 6.54 -20.83 -5.95
C ALA A 25 5.16 -21.39 -5.54
N SER A 26 4.88 -21.51 -4.24
CA SER A 26 3.59 -21.96 -3.72
C SER A 26 2.45 -20.99 -4.05
N ARG A 27 2.67 -19.69 -3.88
CA ARG A 27 1.70 -18.65 -4.23
C ARG A 27 1.45 -18.59 -5.74
N ALA A 28 2.49 -18.75 -6.55
CA ALA A 28 2.36 -18.77 -8.00
C ALA A 28 1.58 -20.00 -8.51
N ILE A 29 1.88 -21.20 -7.99
CA ILE A 29 1.11 -22.40 -8.30
C ILE A 29 -0.35 -22.26 -7.85
N ALA A 30 -0.62 -21.63 -6.71
CA ALA A 30 -1.99 -21.35 -6.25
C ALA A 30 -2.73 -20.42 -7.23
N ARG A 31 -2.05 -19.38 -7.75
CA ARG A 31 -2.59 -18.47 -8.79
C ARG A 31 -2.86 -19.21 -10.11
N GLU A 32 -1.93 -20.04 -10.57
CA GLU A 32 -2.09 -20.81 -11.82
C GLU A 32 -3.19 -21.89 -11.73
N GLN A 33 -3.41 -22.46 -10.54
CA GLN A 33 -4.46 -23.44 -10.28
C GLN A 33 -5.84 -22.80 -10.08
N ALA A 34 -5.91 -21.48 -9.89
CA ALA A 34 -7.16 -20.76 -10.08
C ALA A 34 -7.54 -20.85 -11.56
N LYS A 35 -8.71 -21.44 -11.86
CA LYS A 35 -9.13 -21.87 -13.21
C LYS A 35 -8.91 -20.78 -14.29
N PRO A 36 -8.41 -21.13 -15.51
CA PRO A 36 -8.22 -20.18 -16.62
C PRO A 36 -9.51 -19.65 -17.27
N GLY A 37 -10.69 -20.02 -16.77
CA GLY A 37 -11.98 -19.41 -17.11
C GLY A 37 -12.36 -18.25 -16.17
N MET A 38 -11.56 -18.03 -15.13
CA MET A 38 -11.48 -16.77 -14.39
C MET A 38 -10.18 -16.09 -14.84
N ALA A 39 -10.06 -15.74 -16.13
CA ALA A 39 -9.51 -14.41 -16.38
C ALA A 39 -10.37 -13.53 -15.52
N ALA A 40 -9.82 -13.04 -14.40
CA ALA A 40 -10.60 -12.42 -13.36
C ALA A 40 -11.54 -11.45 -14.07
N THR A 41 -12.83 -11.79 -14.12
CA THR A 41 -13.84 -10.75 -14.15
C THR A 41 -13.48 -10.05 -12.87
N ARG A 42 -12.65 -8.99 -12.97
CA ARG A 42 -12.44 -8.06 -11.87
C ARG A 42 -13.87 -7.86 -11.39
N PRO A 43 -14.23 -8.26 -10.15
CA PRO A 43 -15.56 -7.95 -9.66
C PRO A 43 -15.72 -6.48 -10.00
N GLY A 44 -16.70 -6.19 -10.87
CA GLY A 44 -16.78 -4.90 -11.55
C GLY A 44 -16.64 -3.87 -10.46
N ILE A 45 -15.63 -3.01 -10.57
CA ILE A 45 -15.41 -1.99 -9.55
C ILE A 45 -16.73 -1.27 -9.43
N ASP A 46 -17.30 -1.20 -8.23
CA ASP A 46 -18.54 -0.45 -8.04
C ASP A 46 -18.29 0.93 -8.68
N PRO A 47 -19.04 1.34 -9.72
CA PRO A 47 -18.78 2.59 -10.42
C PRO A 47 -18.74 3.79 -9.48
N ARG A 48 -19.38 3.70 -8.30
CA ARG A 48 -19.31 4.72 -7.24
C ARG A 48 -17.91 4.88 -6.64
N LEU A 49 -17.09 3.83 -6.65
CA LEU A 49 -15.69 3.86 -6.21
C LEU A 49 -14.75 4.48 -7.25
N LEU A 50 -15.23 4.64 -8.49
CA LEU A 50 -14.45 5.26 -9.57
C LEU A 50 -14.59 6.78 -9.63
N VAL A 51 -15.59 7.33 -8.95
CA VAL A 51 -15.88 8.76 -8.95
C VAL A 51 -15.34 9.36 -7.64
N PRO A 52 -14.53 10.42 -7.68
CA PRO A 52 -14.23 11.23 -6.50
C PRO A 52 -15.50 11.65 -5.76
N TYR A 53 -15.49 11.71 -4.44
CA TYR A 53 -16.62 12.27 -3.71
C TYR A 53 -16.72 13.78 -4.01
N PRO A 54 -17.91 14.40 -3.97
CA PRO A 54 -18.05 15.81 -4.34
C PRO A 54 -17.16 16.77 -3.55
N ASP A 55 -16.93 16.47 -2.27
CA ASP A 55 -16.06 17.22 -1.35
C ASP A 55 -14.56 16.97 -1.57
N GLU A 56 -14.22 15.96 -2.36
CA GLU A 56 -12.87 15.70 -2.85
C GLU A 56 -12.54 16.52 -4.11
N LEU A 57 -13.57 16.98 -4.84
CA LEU A 57 -13.41 17.75 -6.09
C LEU A 57 -13.64 19.24 -5.90
N VAL A 58 -14.55 19.61 -5.01
CA VAL A 58 -14.96 20.98 -4.76
C VAL A 58 -14.56 21.34 -3.35
N ARG A 59 -13.78 22.43 -3.20
CA ARG A 59 -13.34 22.94 -1.91
C ARG A 59 -14.56 23.14 -1.00
N PRO A 60 -14.69 22.41 0.12
CA PRO A 60 -15.72 22.67 1.12
C PRO A 60 -15.63 24.10 1.67
N ALA A 61 -16.76 24.69 2.06
CA ALA A 61 -16.79 26.07 2.55
C ALA A 61 -15.98 26.25 3.85
N ASP A 62 -15.81 25.17 4.62
CA ASP A 62 -15.06 25.07 5.86
C ASP A 62 -13.63 24.54 5.65
N ALA A 63 -13.19 24.33 4.41
CA ALA A 63 -11.86 23.81 4.13
C ALA A 63 -10.77 24.86 4.37
N GLY A 64 -9.81 24.50 5.23
CA GLY A 64 -8.62 25.30 5.51
C GLY A 64 -7.75 25.55 4.26
N ASP A 65 -6.74 26.40 4.41
CA ASP A 65 -5.90 26.85 3.29
C ASP A 65 -5.04 25.76 2.65
N GLY A 66 -4.87 24.61 3.32
CA GLY A 66 -4.17 23.44 2.79
C GLY A 66 -5.01 22.48 1.95
N TRP A 67 -6.28 22.79 1.67
CA TRP A 67 -7.13 21.89 0.88
C TRP A 67 -6.66 21.79 -0.58
N GLN A 68 -6.56 20.56 -1.07
CA GLN A 68 -6.22 20.26 -2.46
C GLN A 68 -7.22 19.26 -3.04
N PRO A 69 -7.68 19.46 -4.28
CA PRO A 69 -8.57 18.51 -4.93
C PRO A 69 -7.89 17.15 -5.08
N VAL A 70 -8.67 16.08 -5.03
CA VAL A 70 -8.17 14.72 -5.23
C VAL A 70 -7.88 14.51 -6.72
N THR A 71 -6.65 14.11 -7.00
CA THR A 71 -6.17 13.76 -8.33
C THR A 71 -6.58 12.33 -8.72
N THR A 72 -6.50 11.99 -10.00
CA THR A 72 -6.81 10.62 -10.48
C THR A 72 -5.92 9.57 -9.81
N ASP A 73 -4.65 9.86 -9.54
CA ASP A 73 -3.73 8.91 -8.89
C ASP A 73 -4.16 8.64 -7.44
N GLU A 74 -4.66 9.65 -6.74
CA GLU A 74 -5.11 9.57 -5.35
C GLU A 74 -6.44 8.80 -5.19
N LEU A 75 -7.11 8.44 -6.28
CA LEU A 75 -8.28 7.55 -6.28
C LEU A 75 -7.90 6.06 -6.33
N GLY A 76 -6.61 5.75 -6.45
CA GLY A 76 -6.09 4.38 -6.51
C GLY A 76 -6.10 3.78 -7.93
N TRP A 77 -5.47 2.63 -8.11
CA TRP A 77 -5.21 2.10 -9.47
C TRP A 77 -6.47 1.71 -10.28
N ARG A 78 -7.60 1.52 -9.59
CA ARG A 78 -8.87 1.05 -10.17
C ARG A 78 -9.50 2.07 -11.12
N VAL A 79 -9.15 3.36 -11.01
CA VAL A 79 -9.62 4.42 -11.92
C VAL A 79 -8.74 4.61 -13.15
N LEU A 80 -7.57 3.96 -13.19
CA LEU A 80 -6.65 4.09 -14.31
C LEU A 80 -7.19 3.37 -15.55
N ALA A 81 -6.67 3.75 -16.71
CA ALA A 81 -6.96 3.09 -17.97
C ALA A 81 -6.63 1.59 -17.89
N VAL A 82 -7.39 0.77 -18.63
CA VAL A 82 -7.25 -0.70 -18.59
C VAL A 82 -5.84 -1.18 -18.97
N ASP A 83 -5.13 -0.39 -19.77
CA ASP A 83 -3.77 -0.60 -20.26
C ASP A 83 -2.69 0.08 -19.40
N ALA A 84 -3.06 0.72 -18.29
CA ALA A 84 -2.09 1.30 -17.36
C ALA A 84 -1.07 0.25 -16.90
N SER A 85 0.21 0.63 -16.89
CA SER A 85 1.34 -0.23 -16.56
C SER A 85 1.30 -0.66 -15.08
N ALA A 86 2.06 -1.70 -14.74
CA ALA A 86 2.19 -2.15 -13.35
C ALA A 86 2.71 -1.04 -12.44
N GLY A 87 3.72 -0.28 -12.89
CA GLY A 87 4.26 0.86 -12.14
C GLY A 87 3.26 1.99 -11.94
N GLN A 88 2.47 2.33 -12.96
CA GLN A 88 1.41 3.35 -12.82
C GLN A 88 0.36 2.94 -11.79
N ARG A 89 -0.06 1.67 -11.81
CA ARG A 89 -1.00 1.12 -10.83
C ARG A 89 -0.42 1.11 -9.43
N ALA A 90 0.81 0.67 -9.28
CA ALA A 90 1.49 0.65 -7.98
C ALA A 90 1.64 2.06 -7.41
N ARG A 91 2.04 3.03 -8.24
CA ARG A 91 2.18 4.43 -7.81
C ARG A 91 0.84 4.98 -7.32
N ALA A 92 -0.21 4.87 -8.13
CA ALA A 92 -1.56 5.30 -7.74
C ALA A 92 -2.03 4.63 -6.44
N GLU A 93 -1.77 3.33 -6.29
CA GLU A 93 -2.13 2.61 -5.06
C GLU A 93 -1.32 3.06 -3.84
N SER A 94 -0.06 3.48 -4.04
CA SER A 94 0.79 3.99 -2.98
C SER A 94 0.52 5.43 -2.60
N VAL A 95 -0.19 6.23 -3.40
CA VAL A 95 -0.55 7.64 -3.07
C VAL A 95 -2.05 7.82 -2.87
N TRP A 96 -2.79 6.72 -2.80
CA TRP A 96 -4.22 6.74 -2.59
C TRP A 96 -4.59 7.45 -1.28
N ARG A 97 -5.62 8.30 -1.32
CA ARG A 97 -6.04 9.11 -0.17
C ARG A 97 -7.07 8.40 0.73
N PRO A 98 -6.97 8.57 2.06
CA PRO A 98 -7.96 8.09 3.02
C PRO A 98 -9.36 8.62 2.72
N VAL A 99 -10.37 7.84 3.10
CA VAL A 99 -11.76 8.30 3.19
C VAL A 99 -12.27 8.11 4.61
N THR A 100 -13.39 8.72 4.99
CA THR A 100 -14.02 8.47 6.30
C THR A 100 -14.51 7.04 6.44
N ALA A 101 -14.65 6.52 7.66
CA ALA A 101 -15.09 5.13 7.90
C ALA A 101 -16.44 4.74 7.28
N ASP A 102 -17.33 5.72 7.07
CA ASP A 102 -18.64 5.50 6.43
C ASP A 102 -18.57 5.40 4.90
N ARG A 103 -17.44 5.78 4.30
CA ARG A 103 -17.23 5.72 2.86
C ARG A 103 -16.58 4.39 2.51
N PRO A 104 -17.07 3.67 1.50
CA PRO A 104 -16.39 2.45 1.08
C PRO A 104 -14.97 2.78 0.61
N CYS A 105 -14.02 2.02 1.12
CA CYS A 105 -12.63 2.16 0.75
C CYS A 105 -12.44 1.81 -0.73
N ARG A 106 -11.61 2.61 -1.43
CA ARG A 106 -11.26 2.37 -2.84
C ARG A 106 -10.20 1.27 -2.99
N CYS A 107 -9.70 0.73 -1.87
CA CYS A 107 -8.72 -0.33 -1.81
C CYS A 107 -9.16 -1.58 -2.60
N SER A 108 -8.18 -2.39 -2.97
CA SER A 108 -8.32 -3.70 -3.62
C SER A 108 -9.23 -4.74 -2.93
N GLY A 109 -9.73 -4.50 -1.71
CA GLY A 109 -10.83 -5.26 -1.09
C GLY A 109 -10.47 -6.18 0.09
N GLN A 110 -9.21 -6.15 0.55
CA GLN A 110 -8.75 -6.89 1.73
C GLN A 110 -8.36 -5.96 2.91
N CYS A 111 -8.62 -4.66 2.79
CA CYS A 111 -8.27 -3.70 3.84
C CYS A 111 -9.25 -3.77 5.03
N LEU A 112 -8.78 -3.36 6.20
CA LEU A 112 -9.55 -3.31 7.46
C LEU A 112 -10.43 -2.05 7.59
N HIS A 113 -10.50 -1.22 6.55
CA HIS A 113 -11.29 0.01 6.56
C HIS A 113 -12.75 -0.27 6.93
N GLY A 114 -13.30 0.55 7.83
CA GLY A 114 -14.67 0.46 8.32
C GLY A 114 -14.91 -0.66 9.35
N GLN A 115 -13.92 -1.52 9.63
CA GLN A 115 -14.01 -2.48 10.72
C GLN A 115 -14.01 -1.78 12.07
N LEU A 116 -14.59 -2.42 13.10
CA LEU A 116 -14.61 -1.87 14.45
C LEU A 116 -13.20 -1.81 15.02
N CYS A 117 -12.90 -0.70 15.70
CA CYS A 117 -11.70 -0.60 16.52
C CYS A 117 -11.86 -1.52 17.73
N ASN A 118 -10.94 -2.46 17.88
CA ASN A 118 -10.96 -3.38 19.01
C ASN A 118 -10.07 -2.91 20.17
N ASN A 119 -9.43 -1.73 20.08
CA ASN A 119 -8.64 -1.14 21.16
C ASN A 119 -9.37 0.07 21.74
N GLY A 120 -9.49 0.14 23.06
CA GLY A 120 -9.80 1.39 23.75
C GLY A 120 -9.06 1.44 25.08
N GLU A 121 -8.99 2.63 25.68
CA GLU A 121 -8.27 2.88 26.93
C GLU A 121 -8.76 1.97 28.07
N ASP A 122 -10.03 1.57 28.04
CA ASP A 122 -10.67 0.68 29.02
C ASP A 122 -10.55 -0.82 28.67
N GLY A 123 -9.74 -1.18 27.67
CA GLY A 123 -9.50 -2.55 27.23
C GLY A 123 -10.15 -2.92 25.90
N ILE A 124 -9.94 -4.17 25.46
CA ILE A 124 -10.37 -4.65 24.15
C ILE A 124 -11.90 -4.52 23.98
N GLY A 125 -12.33 -3.91 22.88
CA GLY A 125 -13.74 -3.75 22.51
C GLY A 125 -14.48 -2.62 23.22
N SER A 126 -13.78 -1.77 23.98
CA SER A 126 -14.38 -0.57 24.61
C SER A 126 -14.56 0.59 23.63
N CYS A 127 -13.72 0.68 22.59
CA CYS A 127 -13.86 1.68 21.55
C CYS A 127 -15.01 1.33 20.60
N THR A 128 -15.82 2.33 20.27
CA THR A 128 -16.94 2.21 19.30
C THR A 128 -16.60 2.77 17.93
N GLY A 129 -15.39 3.30 17.77
CA GLY A 129 -14.89 3.84 16.52
C GLY A 129 -14.59 2.76 15.47
N ARG A 130 -14.27 3.22 14.28
CA ARG A 130 -13.95 2.39 13.12
C ARG A 130 -12.57 2.72 12.58
N LEU A 131 -11.95 1.71 12.00
CA LEU A 131 -10.65 1.84 11.36
C LEU A 131 -10.77 2.62 10.05
N VAL A 132 -10.05 3.71 9.94
CA VAL A 132 -9.89 4.51 8.72
C VAL A 132 -8.52 4.20 8.14
N HIS A 133 -8.50 3.48 7.01
CA HIS A 133 -7.28 3.30 6.22
C HIS A 133 -6.79 4.66 5.75
N HIS A 134 -5.55 5.03 6.12
CA HIS A 134 -4.97 6.32 5.76
C HIS A 134 -3.63 6.25 5.02
N ASP A 135 -2.93 5.11 5.04
CA ASP A 135 -1.72 4.97 4.23
C ASP A 135 -1.50 3.53 3.74
N ARG A 136 -0.80 3.39 2.61
CA ARG A 136 -0.36 2.13 2.02
C ARG A 136 1.06 2.25 1.48
N LEU A 137 1.96 1.40 1.98
CA LEU A 137 3.37 1.40 1.62
C LEU A 137 3.84 0.04 1.12
N ALA A 138 4.80 0.03 0.20
CA ALA A 138 5.54 -1.19 -0.15
C ALA A 138 6.31 -1.70 1.08
N ALA A 139 6.11 -2.96 1.46
CA ALA A 139 6.49 -3.43 2.80
C ALA A 139 7.30 -4.72 2.82
N SER A 140 7.25 -5.50 1.75
CA SER A 140 7.79 -6.85 1.75
C SER A 140 9.17 -6.89 1.15
N LEU A 141 10.19 -7.23 1.94
CA LEU A 141 11.52 -7.57 1.42
C LEU A 141 11.57 -8.93 0.73
N LEU A 142 10.44 -9.66 0.66
CA LEU A 142 10.36 -11.05 0.23
C LEU A 142 9.46 -11.26 -0.99
N THR A 143 8.54 -10.34 -1.26
CA THR A 143 7.56 -10.47 -2.33
C THR A 143 7.15 -9.10 -2.89
N VAL A 144 7.06 -8.99 -4.22
CA VAL A 144 6.62 -7.74 -4.88
C VAL A 144 5.13 -7.44 -4.73
N ASP A 145 4.34 -8.37 -4.18
CA ASP A 145 2.90 -8.21 -3.99
C ASP A 145 2.51 -7.92 -2.53
N GLY A 146 3.46 -7.87 -1.60
CA GLY A 146 3.19 -7.58 -0.19
C GLY A 146 3.25 -6.09 0.13
N TRP A 147 2.13 -5.54 0.57
CA TRP A 147 1.94 -4.16 1.00
C TRP A 147 1.67 -4.08 2.50
N TYR A 148 1.90 -2.90 3.08
CA TYR A 148 1.45 -2.54 4.43
C TYR A 148 0.37 -1.50 4.33
N ASP A 149 -0.73 -1.71 5.05
CA ASP A 149 -1.74 -0.71 5.28
C ASP A 149 -1.66 -0.16 6.69
N PHE A 150 -1.86 1.15 6.80
CA PHE A 150 -1.97 1.87 8.07
C PHE A 150 -3.39 2.38 8.26
N TYR A 151 -3.92 2.20 9.45
CA TYR A 151 -5.26 2.59 9.82
C TYR A 151 -5.23 3.39 11.12
N ALA A 152 -6.12 4.36 11.24
CA ALA A 152 -6.35 5.08 12.49
C ALA A 152 -7.81 4.91 12.89
N CYS A 153 -8.08 4.71 14.18
CA CYS A 153 -9.45 4.72 14.69
C CYS A 153 -10.00 6.15 14.65
N ASP A 154 -11.17 6.34 14.02
CA ASP A 154 -11.85 7.64 13.95
C ASP A 154 -12.38 8.18 15.30
N SER A 155 -12.36 7.37 16.35
CA SER A 155 -12.84 7.75 17.69
C SER A 155 -11.73 7.90 18.72
N CYS A 156 -10.79 6.95 18.82
CA CYS A 156 -9.72 7.00 19.83
C CYS A 156 -8.35 7.35 19.25
N GLY A 157 -8.21 7.47 17.93
CA GLY A 157 -6.92 7.78 17.28
C GLY A 157 -5.89 6.64 17.29
N GLU A 158 -6.20 5.49 17.89
CA GLU A 158 -5.33 4.32 17.89
C GLU A 158 -4.95 3.89 16.47
N GLU A 159 -3.66 3.68 16.25
CA GLU A 159 -3.10 3.27 14.97
C GLU A 159 -2.98 1.75 14.88
N PHE A 160 -3.23 1.23 13.68
CA PHE A 160 -3.16 -0.18 13.37
C PHE A 160 -2.44 -0.38 12.05
N GLU A 161 -1.73 -1.49 11.98
CA GLU A 161 -1.03 -1.90 10.78
C GLU A 161 -1.44 -3.30 10.36
N ALA A 162 -1.55 -3.52 9.05
CA ALA A 162 -1.83 -4.83 8.51
C ALA A 162 -1.11 -5.06 7.18
N SER A 163 -0.48 -6.23 7.06
CA SER A 163 0.03 -6.71 5.78
C SER A 163 -1.12 -7.15 4.86
N VAL A 164 -1.06 -6.73 3.59
CA VAL A 164 -2.02 -7.12 2.57
C VAL A 164 -1.30 -7.61 1.30
N ASP A 165 -1.78 -8.70 0.72
CA ASP A 165 -1.23 -9.25 -0.53
C ASP A 165 -2.05 -8.73 -1.73
N LEU A 166 -1.44 -7.94 -2.60
CA LEU A 166 -2.06 -7.37 -3.80
C LEU A 166 -1.46 -7.97 -5.08
N PRO A 167 -1.89 -9.17 -5.48
CA PRO A 167 -1.29 -9.89 -6.60
C PRO A 167 -1.41 -9.16 -7.95
N ASP A 168 -2.44 -8.32 -8.11
CA ASP A 168 -2.72 -7.56 -9.33
C ASP A 168 -2.04 -6.18 -9.36
N VAL A 169 -1.40 -5.80 -8.26
CA VAL A 169 -0.76 -4.49 -8.05
C VAL A 169 0.58 -4.71 -7.36
N PRO A 170 1.57 -5.31 -8.04
CA PRO A 170 2.88 -5.45 -7.44
C PRO A 170 3.53 -4.07 -7.28
N TRP A 171 4.16 -3.80 -6.14
CA TRP A 171 4.87 -2.53 -5.90
C TRP A 171 6.22 -2.44 -6.64
N GLY A 172 6.68 -3.55 -7.21
CA GLY A 172 7.93 -3.64 -7.96
C GLY A 172 7.98 -4.87 -8.86
N GLU A 173 9.18 -5.14 -9.38
CA GLU A 173 9.48 -6.28 -10.24
C GLU A 173 10.65 -7.09 -9.69
N HIS A 174 10.73 -8.36 -10.08
CA HIS A 174 11.90 -9.18 -9.78
C HIS A 174 13.09 -8.72 -10.61
N PHE A 175 14.24 -8.51 -9.95
CA PHE A 175 15.49 -8.13 -10.61
C PHE A 175 16.66 -8.94 -10.04
N GLY A 176 17.19 -9.88 -10.84
CA GLY A 176 18.21 -10.81 -10.38
C GLY A 176 17.70 -11.68 -9.22
N SER A 177 18.43 -11.67 -8.10
CA SER A 177 18.03 -12.34 -6.86
C SER A 177 17.16 -11.50 -5.93
N GLY A 178 16.85 -10.26 -6.33
CA GLY A 178 16.13 -9.29 -5.50
C GLY A 178 14.93 -8.69 -6.20
N PHE A 179 14.55 -7.51 -5.73
CA PHE A 179 13.42 -6.75 -6.22
C PHE A 179 13.88 -5.36 -6.63
N ARG A 180 13.26 -4.83 -7.67
CA ARG A 180 13.36 -3.44 -8.07
C ARG A 180 11.98 -2.81 -7.91
N GLN A 181 11.90 -1.79 -7.07
CA GLN A 181 10.69 -1.01 -6.88
C GLN A 181 10.36 -0.22 -8.15
N PHE A 182 9.06 -0.06 -8.44
CA PHE A 182 8.66 0.85 -9.52
C PHE A 182 8.85 2.31 -9.10
N ASP A 183 9.17 3.15 -10.08
CA ASP A 183 9.39 4.57 -9.85
C ASP A 183 8.15 5.26 -9.23
N GLY A 184 8.39 6.13 -8.25
CA GLY A 184 7.36 6.89 -7.54
C GLY A 184 6.43 6.06 -6.63
N VAL A 185 6.69 4.77 -6.42
CA VAL A 185 5.95 3.98 -5.41
C VAL A 185 6.52 4.29 -4.03
N ARG A 186 5.67 4.60 -3.04
CA ARG A 186 6.13 4.81 -1.65
C ARG A 186 6.47 3.48 -0.97
N ARG A 187 7.52 3.46 -0.12
CA ARG A 187 7.98 2.26 0.62
C ARG A 187 8.10 2.54 2.11
N ILE A 188 8.02 1.49 2.91
CA ILE A 188 8.54 1.56 4.27
C ILE A 188 10.06 1.66 4.16
N THR A 189 10.60 2.77 4.65
CA THR A 189 12.01 2.85 4.96
C THR A 189 12.25 2.08 6.23
N PHE A 190 12.74 0.85 6.09
CA PHE A 190 13.42 0.20 7.21
C PHE A 190 14.73 0.94 7.40
N HIS A 191 14.81 1.82 8.40
CA HIS A 191 16.05 2.53 8.73
C HIS A 191 17.16 1.50 8.97
N ALA A 192 18.05 1.34 7.99
CA ALA A 192 19.46 1.19 8.33
C ALA A 192 19.87 2.58 8.86
N SER A 193 20.42 2.60 10.06
CA SER A 193 20.69 3.78 10.89
C SER A 193 21.72 4.76 10.32
N ASP A 194 21.64 5.16 9.04
CA ASP A 194 22.54 6.14 8.44
C ASP A 194 21.89 7.54 8.44
N PRO A 195 22.30 8.45 9.35
CA PRO A 195 21.78 9.80 9.42
C PRO A 195 22.31 10.63 8.24
N GLY A 196 21.40 11.11 7.38
CA GLY A 196 21.72 12.08 6.30
C GLY A 196 21.27 11.70 4.90
N TRP A 197 20.76 10.48 4.70
CA TRP A 197 20.30 10.01 3.39
C TRP A 197 18.77 9.92 3.35
N CYS A 198 18.11 10.57 2.39
CA CYS A 198 16.70 10.29 2.12
C CYS A 198 16.59 9.01 1.27
N PRO A 199 15.99 7.95 1.81
CA PRO A 199 15.88 6.66 1.12
C PRO A 199 14.95 6.69 -0.09
N ASP A 200 14.02 7.64 -0.12
CA ASP A 200 12.97 7.70 -1.14
C ASP A 200 13.41 8.46 -2.40
N CYS A 201 14.22 9.51 -2.29
CA CYS A 201 14.80 10.20 -3.46
C CYS A 201 16.27 9.83 -3.74
N GLY A 202 16.96 9.22 -2.78
CA GLY A 202 18.39 8.89 -2.91
C GLY A 202 19.32 10.11 -2.91
N GLY A 203 18.81 11.30 -2.58
CA GLY A 203 19.55 12.56 -2.60
C GLY A 203 20.48 12.74 -1.39
N ASP A 204 21.72 13.09 -1.67
CA ASP A 204 22.71 13.61 -0.71
C ASP A 204 23.14 15.02 -1.18
N PRO A 205 23.06 16.08 -0.36
CA PRO A 205 22.46 16.16 0.98
C PRO A 205 21.01 16.64 0.88
N CYS A 206 20.07 15.89 1.44
CA CYS A 206 18.74 16.43 1.66
C CYS A 206 18.86 17.64 2.59
N ARG A 207 18.48 18.83 2.11
CA ARG A 207 18.24 19.98 2.97
C ARG A 207 16.96 19.71 3.74
N CYS A 208 17.08 19.01 4.85
CA CYS A 208 16.00 18.78 5.79
C CYS A 208 15.89 19.98 6.77
N ASP A 209 15.94 21.22 6.27
CA ASP A 209 15.65 22.39 7.09
C ASP A 209 14.13 22.58 7.31
N GLU A 210 13.31 21.82 6.58
CA GLU A 210 11.87 21.80 6.74
C GLU A 210 11.34 20.37 6.90
N VAL A 211 10.17 20.27 7.53
CA VAL A 211 9.45 19.08 8.02
C VAL A 211 9.09 18.05 6.91
N TYR A 212 9.54 18.29 5.67
CA TYR A 212 9.16 17.58 4.45
C TYR A 212 10.36 17.46 3.50
N CYS A 213 10.48 16.34 2.78
CA CYS A 213 11.44 16.22 1.67
C CYS A 213 10.80 16.73 0.36
N ASP A 214 11.30 17.84 -0.20
CA ASP A 214 10.78 18.44 -1.43
C ASP A 214 10.86 17.52 -2.67
N GLU A 215 11.79 16.55 -2.69
CA GLU A 215 12.00 15.68 -3.84
C GLU A 215 11.05 14.48 -3.87
N CYS A 216 10.66 13.94 -2.71
CA CYS A 216 9.82 12.74 -2.62
C CYS A 216 8.49 12.94 -1.85
N GLY A 217 8.29 14.09 -1.21
CA GLY A 217 7.09 14.40 -0.43
C GLY A 217 6.98 13.63 0.89
N ALA A 218 8.06 13.01 1.37
CA ALA A 218 8.07 12.33 2.66
C ALA A 218 7.91 13.35 3.80
N ASP A 219 6.96 13.11 4.72
CA ASP A 219 6.72 13.95 5.89
C ASP A 219 7.47 13.44 7.14
N SER A 220 7.61 14.31 8.14
CA SER A 220 8.31 14.00 9.40
C SER A 220 7.64 12.93 10.25
N ASN A 221 6.39 12.55 9.99
CA ASN A 221 5.70 11.50 10.75
C ASN A 221 6.32 10.13 10.47
N TYR A 222 7.01 9.97 9.33
CA TYR A 222 7.80 8.80 9.00
C TYR A 222 9.33 9.01 9.15
N GLN A 223 9.71 9.95 10.03
CA GLN A 223 11.07 10.14 10.57
C GLN A 223 12.20 10.25 9.54
N CYS A 224 12.32 11.42 8.90
CA CYS A 224 13.66 11.92 8.58
C CYS A 224 14.39 12.21 9.90
N SER A 225 15.15 11.24 10.43
CA SER A 225 15.97 11.46 11.63
C SER A 225 17.23 12.25 11.27
N CYS A 226 17.12 13.58 11.27
CA CYS A 226 18.29 14.45 11.30
C CYS A 226 18.80 14.49 12.74
N TYR A 227 19.84 13.71 13.04
CA TYR A 227 20.63 13.96 14.24
C TYR A 227 21.26 15.35 14.13
N GLU A 228 20.82 16.30 14.96
CA GLU A 228 21.48 17.59 15.12
C GLU A 228 22.92 17.36 15.60
N TYR A 229 23.89 17.46 14.69
CA TYR A 229 25.25 17.79 15.09
C TYR A 229 25.30 19.29 15.36
N ALA A 230 25.07 19.65 16.62
CA ALA A 230 25.53 20.94 17.14
C ALA A 230 27.05 21.04 16.90
N GLN A 231 27.45 22.05 16.13
CA GLN A 231 28.85 22.46 15.98
C GLN A 231 29.41 23.03 17.27
#